data_AF-A0A0A0HSW4-F1
#
_entry.id   AF-A0A0A0HSW4-F1
#
_cell.length_a   1.000
_cell.length_b   1.000
_cell.length_c   1.000
_cell.angle_alpha   90.00
_cell.angle_beta   90.00
_cell.angle_gamma   90.00
#
_symmetry.space_group_name_H-M   'P 1'
#
loop_
_entity.id
_entity.type
_entity.pdbx_description
1 polymer ?
#
loop_
_entity_poly.entity_id
_entity_poly.type
_entity_poly.pdbx_seq_one_letter_code
_entity_poly.pdbx_strand_id
1 'polypeptide(L)' 'KFKHLKSIYENANKLHNVKSDYHKLIICNENNYHKFVIKFLYIIDEIKIVKKNYKIDFNNKLFFDLQRIIAV' A
#
# COMPACT_ATOMS: atom_id res chain seq x y z
N LYS A 1 30.30 -0.84 2.46
CA LYS A 1 30.98 -1.58 1.37
C LYS A 1 30.03 -2.33 0.41
N PHE A 2 28.70 -2.09 0.42
CA PHE A 2 27.72 -2.83 -0.42
C PHE A 2 26.84 -1.95 -1.35
N LYS A 3 27.19 -0.68 -1.53
CA LYS A 3 26.35 0.30 -2.25
C LYS A 3 26.12 -0.08 -3.72
N HIS A 4 27.12 -0.69 -4.35
CA HIS A 4 27.09 -1.16 -5.75
C HIS A 4 26.29 -2.46 -5.93
N LEU A 5 26.28 -3.35 -4.93
CA LEU A 5 25.42 -4.54 -4.96
C LEU A 5 23.96 -4.14 -4.81
N LYS A 6 23.66 -3.16 -3.95
CA LYS A 6 22.30 -2.64 -3.78
C LYS A 6 21.70 -2.14 -5.10
N SER A 7 22.46 -1.41 -5.92
CA SER A 7 21.97 -0.93 -7.23
C SER A 7 21.78 -2.03 -8.28
N ILE A 8 22.47 -3.16 -8.16
CA ILE A 8 22.31 -4.32 -9.07
C ILE A 8 21.03 -5.10 -8.73
N TYR A 9 20.69 -5.18 -7.44
CA TYR A 9 19.47 -5.86 -6.96
C TYR A 9 18.26 -4.93 -6.82
N GLU A 10 18.46 -3.61 -6.78
CA GLU A 10 17.38 -2.64 -6.84
C GLU A 10 16.74 -2.71 -8.22
N ASN A 11 15.53 -3.25 -8.26
CA ASN A 11 14.69 -3.21 -9.44
C ASN A 11 14.53 -1.74 -9.89
N ALA A 12 15.05 -1.40 -11.06
CA ALA A 12 14.98 -0.04 -11.62
C ALA A 12 13.53 0.48 -11.72
N ASN A 13 12.57 -0.43 -11.87
CA ASN A 13 11.15 -0.14 -11.94
C ASN A 13 10.43 -0.30 -10.59
N LYS A 14 11.16 -0.50 -9.48
CA LYS A 14 10.58 -0.75 -8.14
C LYS A 14 9.52 0.29 -7.78
N LEU A 15 9.83 1.58 -7.93
CA LEU A 15 8.90 2.65 -7.60
C LEU A 15 7.65 2.65 -8.49
N HIS A 16 7.82 2.40 -9.79
CA HIS A 16 6.70 2.32 -10.73
C HIS A 16 5.79 1.13 -10.41
N ASN A 17 6.38 -0.03 -10.10
CA ASN A 17 5.66 -1.24 -9.75
C ASN A 17 4.89 -1.07 -8.44
N VAL A 18 5.53 -0.51 -7.41
CA VAL A 18 4.89 -0.22 -6.12
C VAL A 18 3.74 0.78 -6.28
N LYS A 19 3.88 1.80 -7.13
CA LYS A 19 2.78 2.72 -7.46
C LYS A 19 1.64 2.00 -8.21
N SER A 20 1.94 1.10 -9.14
CA SER A 20 0.91 0.31 -9.82
C SER A 20 0.15 -0.59 -8.85
N ASP A 21 0.87 -1.28 -7.97
CA ASP A 21 0.30 -2.12 -6.91
C ASP A 21 -0.56 -1.31 -5.95
N TYR A 22 -0.13 -0.09 -5.61
CA TYR A 22 -0.93 0.82 -4.80
C TYR A 22 -2.29 1.11 -5.43
N HIS A 23 -2.35 1.49 -6.71
CA HIS A 23 -3.60 1.81 -7.39
C HIS A 23 -4.55 0.60 -7.48
N LYS A 24 -4.01 -0.61 -7.60
CA LYS A 24 -4.77 -1.86 -7.65
C LYS A 24 -5.16 -2.39 -6.27
N LEU A 25 -4.62 -1.82 -5.18
CA LEU A 25 -4.86 -2.29 -3.82
C LEU A 25 -6.28 -1.89 -3.37
N ILE A 26 -7.21 -2.83 -3.51
CA ILE A 26 -8.60 -2.75 -3.00
C ILE A 26 -8.83 -4.00 -2.15
N ILE A 27 -9.41 -3.85 -0.95
CA ILE A 27 -9.80 -5.01 -0.14
C ILE A 27 -11.15 -5.52 -0.63
N CYS A 28 -11.29 -6.81 -0.95
CA CYS A 28 -12.58 -7.45 -1.21
C CYS A 28 -13.05 -8.17 0.06
N ASN A 29 -14.36 -8.44 0.19
CA ASN A 29 -14.94 -9.04 1.40
C ASN A 29 -14.34 -10.39 1.83
N GLU A 30 -13.73 -11.14 0.91
CA GLU A 30 -13.05 -12.42 1.18
C GLU A 30 -11.55 -12.26 1.52
N ASN A 31 -11.00 -11.05 1.43
CA ASN A 31 -9.59 -10.80 1.69
C ASN A 31 -9.33 -10.74 3.20
N ASN A 32 -8.26 -11.41 3.64
CA ASN A 32 -7.78 -11.31 5.01
C ASN A 32 -7.34 -9.88 5.33
N TYR A 33 -8.08 -9.20 6.20
CA TYR A 33 -7.86 -7.82 6.61
C TYR A 33 -6.42 -7.56 7.07
N HIS A 34 -5.83 -8.48 7.85
CA HIS A 34 -4.45 -8.32 8.32
C HIS A 34 -3.44 -8.34 7.17
N LYS A 35 -3.63 -9.20 6.17
CA LYS A 35 -2.76 -9.22 4.97
C LYS A 35 -2.88 -7.94 4.16
N PHE A 36 -4.09 -7.38 4.05
CA PHE A 36 -4.31 -6.09 3.40
C PHE A 36 -3.61 -4.95 4.14
N VAL A 37 -3.79 -4.84 5.46
CA VAL A 37 -3.17 -3.78 6.28
C VAL A 37 -1.64 -3.84 6.18
N ILE A 38 -1.04 -5.02 6.28
CA ILE A 38 0.42 -5.20 6.14
C ILE A 38 0.89 -4.73 4.76
N LYS A 39 0.19 -5.15 3.68
CA LYS A 39 0.55 -4.77 2.31
C LYS A 39 0.38 -3.27 2.05
N PHE A 40 -0.68 -2.67 2.58
CA PHE A 40 -0.93 -1.24 2.48
C PHE A 40 0.17 -0.42 3.17
N LEU A 41 0.52 -0.76 4.41
CA LEU A 41 1.56 -0.06 5.17
C LEU A 41 2.92 -0.16 4.49
N TYR A 42 3.28 -1.34 3.98
CA TYR A 42 4.52 -1.55 3.24
C TYR A 42 4.59 -0.67 1.97
N ILE A 43 3.51 -0.63 1.19
CA ILE A 43 3.46 0.17 -0.05
C ILE A 43 3.54 1.67 0.25
N ILE A 44 2.90 2.14 1.33
CA ILE A 44 2.96 3.56 1.70
C ILE A 44 4.36 3.99 2.14
N ASP A 45 5.06 3.13 2.87
CA ASP A 45 6.44 3.40 3.30
C ASP A 45 7.37 3.53 2.08
N GLU A 46 7.20 2.66 1.09
CA GLU A 46 7.95 2.69 -0.18
C GLU A 46 7.63 3.93 -1.04
N ILE A 47 6.38 4.39 -1.09
CA ILE A 47 5.96 5.58 -1.87
C ILE A 47 6.25 6.89 -1.12
N LYS A 48 6.53 6.83 0.19
CA LYS A 48 6.75 8.00 1.08
C LYS A 48 5.58 8.98 1.09
N ILE A 49 4.34 8.49 1.12
CA ILE A 49 3.14 9.34 1.19
C ILE A 49 3.15 10.15 2.50
N VAL A 50 2.78 11.43 2.43
CA VAL A 50 2.70 12.32 3.59
C VAL A 50 1.71 11.75 4.61
N LYS A 51 2.15 11.59 5.86
CA LYS A 51 1.41 10.94 6.97
C LYS A 51 -0.01 11.49 7.22
N LYS A 52 -0.38 12.66 6.72
CA LYS A 52 -1.74 13.19 6.89
C LYS A 52 -2.74 12.54 5.92
N ASN A 53 -2.29 12.08 4.75
CA ASN A 53 -3.17 11.61 3.68
C ASN A 53 -3.44 10.10 3.73
N TYR A 54 -2.63 9.31 4.45
CA TYR A 54 -2.79 7.85 4.44
C TYR A 54 -4.12 7.38 5.04
N LYS A 55 -4.69 8.09 6.02
CA LYS A 55 -5.97 7.68 6.65
C LYS A 55 -7.14 7.76 5.66
N ILE A 56 -7.19 8.86 4.92
CA ILE A 56 -8.23 9.08 3.89
C ILE A 56 -8.05 8.05 2.78
N ASP A 57 -6.80 7.86 2.33
CA ASP A 57 -6.49 6.87 1.29
C ASP A 57 -6.75 5.42 1.73
N PHE A 58 -6.49 5.09 3.01
CA PHE A 58 -6.82 3.78 3.57
C PHE A 58 -8.32 3.54 3.52
N ASN A 59 -9.10 4.51 4.02
CA ASN A 59 -10.56 4.41 4.03
C ASN A 59 -11.12 4.27 2.60
N ASN A 60 -10.59 5.03 1.63
CA ASN A 60 -11.00 4.94 0.22
C ASN A 60 -10.70 3.58 -0.42
N LYS A 61 -9.74 2.81 0.11
CA LYS A 61 -9.37 1.47 -0.37
C LYS A 61 -10.13 0.33 0.32
N LEU A 62 -10.89 0.64 1.36
CA LEU A 62 -11.81 -0.31 1.98
C LEU A 62 -13.02 -0.53 1.06
N PHE A 63 -13.49 -1.77 0.94
CA PHE A 63 -14.75 -2.05 0.25
C PHE A 63 -15.91 -1.35 0.96
N PHE A 64 -16.99 -1.08 0.22
CA PHE A 64 -18.16 -0.34 0.70
C PHE A 64 -18.74 -0.89 2.02
N ASP A 65 -18.75 -2.21 2.18
CA ASP A 65 -19.28 -2.85 3.40
C ASP A 65 -18.42 -2.59 4.65
N LEU A 66 -17.09 -2.54 4.48
CA LEU A 66 -16.15 -2.18 5.56
C LEU A 66 -16.16 -0.68 5.85
N GLN A 67 -16.32 0.16 4.83
CA GLN A 67 -16.50 1.60 5.01
C GLN A 67 -17.75 1.90 5.85
N ARG A 68 -18.86 1.19 5.61
CA ARG A 68 -20.10 1.31 6.39
C ARG A 68 -19.94 0.98 7.87
N ILE A 69 -19.08 0.02 8.22
CA ILE A 69 -18.84 -0.37 9.63
C ILE A 69 -17.96 0.66 10.35
N ILE A 70 -17.04 1.31 9.63
CA ILE A 70 -16.09 2.27 10.21
C ILE A 70 -16.68 3.69 10.27
N ALA A 71 -17.64 4.03 9.42
CA ALA A 71 -18.27 5.36 9.38
C ALA A 71 -19.33 5.61 10.48
N VAL A 72 -19.34 4.83 11.57
CA VAL A 72 -20.25 4.96 12.72
C VAL A 72 -19.67 5.89 13.78
#